data_AF-A0A9P9SKA3-F1
#
_entry.id   AF-A0A9P9SKA3-F1
#
_cell.length_a   1.000
_cell.length_b   1.000
_cell.length_c   1.000
_cell.angle_alpha   90.00
_cell.angle_beta   90.00
_cell.angle_gamma   90.00
#
_symmetry.space_group_name_H-M   'P 1'
#
loop_
_entity.id
_entity.type
_entity.pdbx_description
1 polymer ?
#
loop_
_entity_poly.entity_id
_entity_poly.type
_entity_poly.pdbx_seq_one_letter_code
_entity_poly.pdbx_strand_id
1 'polypeptide(L)'
;MQFKNTILLLVALATSHALAAPSPDALEPLDAGALDKRACTYNGCACVSGLSAGVYCGNCVVGAGTYAIKTKRVRTHAFQCSSSGRCCDYGTASDCGTSSARCEDGSPV
;
A
#
# COMPACT_ATOMS: atom_id res chain seq x y z
N MET A 1 -58.62 15.31 33.77
CA MET A 1 -57.87 16.40 33.12
C MET A 1 -56.51 16.53 33.80
N GLN A 2 -55.43 16.09 33.16
CA GLN A 2 -54.03 16.36 33.56
C GLN A 2 -53.18 16.24 32.27
N PHE A 3 -52.80 17.38 31.69
CA PHE A 3 -51.89 17.47 30.55
C PHE A 3 -50.47 17.24 31.07
N LYS A 4 -49.78 16.21 30.58
CA LYS A 4 -48.44 15.88 31.03
C LYS A 4 -47.50 15.74 29.83
N ASN A 5 -46.55 16.68 29.80
CA ASN A 5 -45.23 16.61 29.20
C ASN A 5 -45.13 16.48 27.67
N THR A 6 -44.91 17.63 27.02
CA THR A 6 -43.93 17.70 25.93
C THR A 6 -43.20 19.04 26.00
N ILE A 7 -42.16 19.12 26.84
CA ILE A 7 -41.21 20.24 26.82
C ILE A 7 -40.32 20.04 25.59
N LEU A 8 -40.47 20.94 24.61
CA LEU A 8 -39.60 21.07 23.46
C LEU A 8 -38.29 21.71 23.91
N LEU A 9 -37.21 20.91 24.03
CA LEU A 9 -35.86 21.40 24.32
C LEU A 9 -35.04 21.32 23.02
N LEU A 10 -35.03 22.42 22.28
CA LEU A 10 -34.16 22.63 21.11
C LEU A 10 -32.74 22.92 21.63
N VAL A 11 -31.92 21.88 21.73
CA VAL A 11 -30.49 22.02 22.02
C VAL A 11 -29.78 22.42 20.72
N ALA A 12 -29.46 23.70 20.56
CA ALA A 12 -28.57 24.16 19.51
C ALA A 12 -27.12 23.80 19.88
N LEU A 13 -26.61 22.68 19.34
CA LEU A 13 -25.18 22.36 19.42
C LEU A 13 -24.41 23.29 18.47
N ALA A 14 -23.81 24.33 19.01
CA ALA A 14 -22.80 25.12 18.31
C ALA A 14 -21.55 24.24 18.12
N THR A 15 -21.34 23.71 16.91
CA THR A 15 -20.13 22.96 16.56
C THR A 15 -18.99 23.94 16.28
N SER A 16 -18.13 24.15 17.27
CA SER A 16 -16.85 24.83 17.11
C SER A 16 -15.95 23.99 16.19
N HIS A 17 -15.81 24.40 14.92
CA HIS A 17 -14.81 23.82 14.03
C HIS A 17 -13.48 24.50 14.34
N ALA A 18 -12.63 23.82 15.13
CA ALA A 18 -11.25 24.23 15.30
C ALA A 18 -10.53 24.09 13.95
N LEU A 19 -10.25 25.21 13.30
CA LEU A 19 -9.35 25.24 12.14
C LEU A 19 -7.94 24.96 12.65
N ALA A 20 -7.47 23.72 12.48
CA ALA A 20 -6.07 23.39 12.70
C ALA A 20 -5.23 24.28 11.77
N ALA A 21 -4.43 25.17 12.34
CA ALA A 21 -3.46 25.94 11.57
C ALA A 21 -2.44 24.97 10.94
N PRO A 22 -2.04 25.15 9.67
CA PRO A 22 -0.96 24.37 9.11
C PRO A 22 0.31 24.63 9.94
N SER A 23 1.02 23.56 10.34
CA SER A 23 2.32 23.69 10.97
C SER A 23 3.29 24.43 10.02
N PRO A 24 4.18 25.29 10.54
CA PRO A 24 5.08 26.11 9.71
C PRO A 24 6.04 25.30 8.83
N ASP A 25 6.20 24.00 9.11
CA ASP A 25 7.02 23.06 8.34
C ASP A 25 6.44 22.69 6.95
N ALA A 26 5.23 23.14 6.60
CA ALA A 26 4.60 22.81 5.32
C ALA A 26 5.10 23.64 4.12
N LEU A 27 6.05 24.57 4.32
CA LEU A 27 6.51 25.50 3.28
C LEU A 27 7.98 25.31 2.85
N GLU A 28 8.71 24.34 3.42
CA GLU A 28 10.02 24.02 2.88
C GLU A 28 9.85 23.26 1.55
N PRO A 29 10.44 23.73 0.44
CA PRO A 29 10.57 22.92 -0.76
C PRO A 29 11.36 21.69 -0.34
N LEU A 30 10.68 20.55 -0.28
CA LEU A 30 11.35 19.26 -0.11
C LEU A 30 12.42 19.18 -1.19
N ASP A 31 13.68 19.19 -0.79
CA ASP A 31 14.81 19.06 -1.69
C ASP A 31 14.62 17.76 -2.49
N ALA A 32 14.11 17.88 -3.71
CA ALA A 32 13.96 16.77 -4.64
C ALA A 32 15.34 16.27 -5.15
N GLY A 33 16.43 16.82 -4.62
CA GLY A 33 17.81 16.65 -5.06
C GLY A 33 18.50 15.38 -4.57
N ALA A 34 17.89 14.59 -3.67
CA ALA A 34 18.45 13.30 -3.27
C ALA A 34 17.39 12.24 -2.93
N LEU A 35 16.30 12.17 -3.70
CA LEU A 35 15.53 10.93 -3.76
C LEU A 35 16.36 9.91 -4.54
N ASP A 36 17.18 9.15 -3.81
CA ASP A 36 18.01 8.08 -4.38
C ASP A 36 17.15 7.24 -5.33
N LYS A 37 17.65 7.02 -6.55
CA LYS A 37 16.89 6.34 -7.59
C LYS A 37 16.44 5.00 -7.01
N ARG A 38 15.12 4.83 -6.82
CA ARG A 38 14.54 3.55 -6.38
C ARG A 38 15.21 2.46 -7.22
N ALA A 39 15.87 1.51 -6.56
CA ALA A 39 16.73 0.48 -7.15
C ALA A 39 15.92 -0.49 -8.04
N CYS A 40 15.31 0.04 -9.08
CA CYS A 40 14.25 -0.58 -9.83
C CYS A 40 14.81 -1.12 -11.13
N THR A 41 15.03 -2.43 -11.17
CA THR A 41 15.59 -3.11 -12.34
C THR A 41 14.48 -3.69 -13.19
N TYR A 42 14.27 -3.12 -14.38
CA TYR A 42 13.37 -3.67 -15.38
C TYR A 42 14.07 -4.79 -16.17
N ASN A 43 14.25 -5.95 -15.55
CA ASN A 43 14.92 -7.13 -16.13
C ASN A 43 14.02 -8.00 -17.03
N GLY A 44 12.82 -7.50 -17.38
CA GLY A 44 11.81 -8.28 -18.10
C GLY A 44 10.99 -9.21 -17.21
N CYS A 45 10.98 -9.00 -15.88
CA CYS A 45 10.07 -9.73 -15.02
C CYS A 45 8.61 -9.44 -15.39
N ALA A 46 7.74 -10.41 -15.11
CA ALA A 46 6.30 -10.27 -15.30
C ALA A 46 5.56 -10.86 -14.10
N CYS A 47 4.51 -10.15 -13.68
CA CYS A 47 3.53 -10.62 -12.72
C CYS A 47 2.37 -11.32 -13.43
N VAL A 48 1.59 -12.10 -12.69
CA VAL A 48 0.34 -12.64 -13.21
C VAL A 48 -0.60 -11.50 -13.60
N SER A 49 -1.36 -11.71 -14.67
CA SER A 49 -2.29 -10.70 -15.15
C SER A 49 -3.49 -10.61 -14.22
N GLY A 50 -4.02 -9.40 -14.00
CA GLY A 50 -5.14 -9.19 -13.08
C GLY A 50 -4.75 -9.13 -11.61
N LEU A 51 -3.45 -9.22 -11.30
CA LEU A 51 -2.94 -8.99 -9.95
C LEU A 51 -3.09 -7.50 -9.57
N SER A 52 -3.42 -7.24 -8.30
CA SER A 52 -3.37 -5.89 -7.75
C SER A 52 -1.98 -5.28 -7.92
N ALA A 53 -1.92 -3.97 -8.19
CA ALA A 53 -0.65 -3.28 -8.23
C ALA A 53 -0.11 -3.18 -6.79
N GLY A 54 1.14 -3.57 -6.58
CA GLY A 54 1.73 -3.63 -5.25
C GLY A 54 3.08 -4.33 -5.23
N VAL A 55 3.65 -4.45 -4.03
CA VAL A 55 4.94 -5.12 -3.84
C VAL A 55 4.70 -6.57 -3.46
N TYR A 56 5.35 -7.47 -4.18
CA TYR A 56 5.28 -8.91 -3.98
C TYR A 56 6.69 -9.48 -3.86
N CYS A 57 6.93 -10.24 -2.80
CA CYS A 57 8.11 -11.10 -2.76
C CYS A 57 8.01 -12.22 -3.80
N GLY A 58 9.16 -12.68 -4.29
CA GLY A 58 9.21 -13.78 -5.26
C GLY A 58 8.72 -15.12 -4.71
N ASN A 59 8.50 -15.26 -3.40
CA ASN A 59 7.86 -16.42 -2.80
C ASN A 59 6.34 -16.27 -2.57
N CYS A 60 5.72 -15.17 -2.99
CA CYS A 60 4.28 -14.99 -2.89
C CYS A 60 3.51 -15.84 -3.90
N VAL A 61 2.48 -16.54 -3.42
CA VAL A 61 1.54 -17.34 -4.20
C VAL A 61 0.14 -16.73 -4.08
N VAL A 62 -0.52 -16.51 -5.21
CA VAL A 62 -1.79 -15.75 -5.31
C VAL A 62 -2.99 -16.61 -5.70
N GLY A 63 -2.83 -17.94 -5.68
CA GLY A 63 -3.92 -18.91 -5.89
C GLY A 63 -3.43 -20.19 -6.56
N ALA A 64 -3.97 -21.34 -6.14
CA ALA A 64 -3.69 -22.67 -6.73
C ALA A 64 -2.20 -22.99 -6.99
N GLY A 65 -1.28 -22.47 -6.17
CA GLY A 65 0.17 -22.65 -6.36
C GLY A 65 0.83 -21.71 -7.38
N THR A 66 0.10 -20.75 -7.94
CA THR A 66 0.60 -19.76 -8.88
C THR A 66 1.36 -18.66 -8.16
N TYR A 67 2.65 -18.52 -8.46
CA TYR A 67 3.45 -17.41 -7.96
C TYR A 67 3.01 -16.07 -8.56
N ALA A 68 3.00 -15.02 -7.74
CA ALA A 68 2.70 -13.66 -8.17
C ALA A 68 3.59 -13.22 -9.35
N ILE A 69 4.87 -13.63 -9.32
CA ILE A 69 5.86 -13.36 -10.37
C ILE A 69 6.02 -14.60 -11.23
N LYS A 70 5.58 -14.52 -12.49
CA LYS A 70 5.60 -15.64 -13.43
C LYS A 70 6.86 -15.69 -14.31
N THR A 71 7.63 -14.60 -14.39
CA THR A 71 8.82 -14.51 -15.23
C THR A 71 9.96 -13.83 -14.49
N LYS A 72 11.18 -14.38 -14.59
CA LYS A 72 12.39 -13.93 -13.87
C LYS A 72 12.21 -13.85 -12.35
N ARG A 73 11.36 -14.72 -11.79
CA ARG A 73 11.11 -14.83 -10.35
C ARG A 73 12.38 -15.27 -9.62
N VAL A 74 12.69 -14.56 -8.53
CA VAL A 74 13.72 -14.95 -7.57
C VAL A 74 13.09 -14.92 -6.19
N ARG A 75 13.18 -16.04 -5.46
CA ARG A 75 12.44 -16.26 -4.20
C ARG A 75 12.65 -15.13 -3.17
N THR A 76 13.87 -14.63 -3.07
CA THR A 76 14.31 -13.66 -2.06
C THR A 76 14.25 -12.20 -2.52
N HIS A 77 13.73 -11.93 -3.72
CA HIS A 77 13.61 -10.57 -4.24
C HIS A 77 12.22 -10.00 -4.02
N ALA A 78 12.16 -8.67 -3.89
CA ALA A 78 10.92 -7.90 -3.88
C ALA A 78 10.65 -7.32 -5.27
N PHE A 79 9.42 -7.48 -5.76
CA PHE A 79 9.01 -7.04 -7.09
C PHE A 79 7.87 -6.04 -6.97
N GLN A 80 7.97 -4.90 -7.65
CA GLN A 80 6.84 -4.00 -7.85
C GLN A 80 6.01 -4.49 -9.05
N CYS A 81 4.83 -5.03 -8.80
CA CYS A 81 3.86 -5.35 -9.84
C CYS A 81 3.02 -4.12 -10.19
N SER A 82 2.73 -3.98 -11.48
CA SER A 82 1.67 -3.10 -11.98
C SER A 82 0.46 -3.93 -12.41
N SER A 83 -0.72 -3.31 -12.47
CA SER A 83 -1.95 -3.98 -12.93
C SER A 83 -1.86 -4.52 -14.37
N SER A 84 -0.91 -4.00 -15.17
CA SER A 84 -0.63 -4.51 -16.53
C SER A 84 0.15 -5.83 -16.56
N GLY A 85 0.60 -6.34 -15.40
CA GLY A 85 1.44 -7.53 -15.31
C GLY A 85 2.93 -7.26 -15.57
N ARG A 86 3.32 -6.02 -15.91
CA ARG A 86 4.74 -5.63 -15.91
C ARG A 86 5.23 -5.46 -14.48
N CYS A 87 6.49 -5.80 -14.23
CA CYS A 87 7.13 -5.51 -12.96
C CYS A 87 8.52 -4.91 -13.07
N CYS A 88 8.96 -4.49 -11.90
CA CYS A 88 10.31 -4.06 -11.61
C CYS A 88 10.84 -4.88 -10.43
N ASP A 89 12.10 -5.28 -10.51
CA ASP A 89 12.81 -6.01 -9.45
C ASP A 89 13.60 -5.03 -8.58
N TYR A 90 13.29 -4.98 -7.28
CA TYR A 90 14.01 -4.19 -6.29
C TYR A 90 15.21 -4.94 -5.69
N GLY A 91 15.46 -6.18 -6.10
CA GLY A 91 16.52 -7.02 -5.56
C GLY A 91 16.15 -7.66 -4.22
N THR A 92 17.16 -8.16 -3.52
CA THR A 92 16.99 -8.91 -2.27
C THR A 92 16.37 -8.06 -1.19
N ALA A 93 15.33 -8.58 -0.53
CA ALA A 93 14.76 -8.01 0.68
C ALA A 93 14.78 -9.04 1.81
N SER A 94 14.98 -8.57 3.05
CA SER A 94 15.20 -9.42 4.23
C SER A 94 13.99 -10.27 4.62
N ASP A 95 12.79 -9.83 4.29
CA ASP A 95 11.55 -10.57 4.53
C ASP A 95 11.21 -11.55 3.39
N CYS A 96 11.72 -11.31 2.17
CA CYS A 96 11.41 -12.14 1.02
C CYS A 96 12.10 -13.52 1.11
N GLY A 97 11.34 -14.57 0.79
CA GLY A 97 11.77 -15.96 0.97
C GLY A 97 11.51 -16.54 2.35
N THR A 98 10.90 -15.76 3.26
CA THR A 98 10.43 -16.22 4.57
C THR A 98 8.91 -16.37 4.60
N SER A 99 8.37 -16.94 5.68
CA SER A 99 6.92 -17.01 5.95
C SER A 99 6.29 -15.66 6.26
N SER A 100 7.09 -14.61 6.45
CA SER A 100 6.63 -13.24 6.76
C SER A 100 6.84 -12.28 5.58
N ALA A 101 7.09 -12.83 4.39
CA ALA A 101 7.29 -12.06 3.18
C ALA A 101 6.08 -11.17 2.85
N ARG A 102 6.35 -9.94 2.40
CA ARG A 102 5.33 -9.01 1.95
C ARG A 102 4.69 -9.48 0.64
N CYS A 103 3.42 -9.85 0.72
CA CYS A 103 2.57 -10.18 -0.41
C CYS A 103 1.38 -9.21 -0.34
N GLU A 104 1.30 -8.26 -1.27
CA GLU A 104 0.13 -7.37 -1.36
C GLU A 104 -1.18 -8.17 -1.49
N ASP A 105 -1.12 -9.29 -2.19
CA ASP A 105 -2.18 -10.31 -2.24
C ASP A 105 -1.57 -11.71 -2.19
N GLY A 106 -2.36 -12.70 -1.78
CA GLY A 106 -1.94 -14.08 -1.62
C GLY A 106 -1.15 -14.31 -0.33
N SER A 107 -0.27 -15.32 -0.35
CA SER A 107 0.50 -15.71 0.83
C SER A 107 1.87 -16.26 0.44
N PRO A 108 2.88 -16.11 1.32
CA PRO A 108 4.21 -16.64 1.07
C PRO A 108 4.27 -18.17 1.23
N VAL A 109 5.18 -18.79 0.48
CA VAL A 109 5.52 -20.22 0.56
C VAL A 109 7.01 -20.48 0.79
#